data_AF-A0A480BTH5-F1
#
_entry.id   AF-A0A480BTH5-F1
#
_cell.length_a   1.000
_cell.length_b   1.000
_cell.length_c   1.000
_cell.angle_alpha   90.00
_cell.angle_beta   90.00
_cell.angle_gamma   90.00
#
_symmetry.space_group_name_H-M   'P 1'
#
loop_
_entity.id
_entity.type
_entity.pdbx_description
1 polymer ?
#
loop_
_entity_poly.entity_id
_entity_poly.type
_entity_poly.pdbx_seq_one_letter_code
_entity_poly.pdbx_strand_id
1 'polypeptide(L)'
;MATLKGSKTEDNLKAAFAGESQANRRYLYFANKADVEGYNDVSTVFRSTAEGETGHAHGHLEYLEAVGDPATGLPIGGTAENLKAAIAGETHE
;
A
#
# COMPACT_ATOMS: atom_id res chain seq x y z
N MET A 1 15.12 14.44 16.72
CA MET A 1 13.86 14.15 16.01
C MET A 1 12.95 13.37 16.93
N ALA A 2 11.63 13.58 16.89
CA ALA A 2 10.70 12.76 17.66
C ALA A 2 10.71 11.31 17.13
N THR A 3 10.57 10.33 18.02
CA THR A 3 10.45 8.92 17.65
C THR A 3 9.17 8.68 16.86
N LEU A 4 9.26 7.96 15.73
CA LEU A 4 8.11 7.65 14.88
C LEU A 4 7.12 6.72 15.60
N LYS A 5 7.63 5.74 16.36
CA LYS A 5 6.82 4.75 17.07
C LYS A 5 5.91 5.39 18.11
N GLY A 6 4.61 5.08 18.05
CA GLY A 6 3.56 5.61 18.90
C GLY A 6 3.18 7.06 18.62
N SER A 7 3.66 7.65 17.51
CA SER A 7 3.36 9.03 17.15
C SER A 7 2.13 9.13 16.26
N LYS A 8 1.49 10.31 16.25
CA LYS A 8 0.43 10.62 15.27
C LYS A 8 0.92 10.50 13.82
N THR A 9 2.21 10.70 13.57
CA THR A 9 2.78 10.54 12.23
C THR A 9 2.80 9.08 11.79
N GLU A 10 3.05 8.13 12.70
CA GLU A 10 2.92 6.70 12.39
C GLU A 10 1.48 6.37 11.97
N ASP A 11 0.49 6.81 12.75
CA ASP A 11 -0.92 6.56 12.44
C ASP A 11 -1.32 7.17 11.09
N ASN A 12 -0.84 8.39 10.79
CA ASN A 12 -1.08 9.04 9.51
C ASN A 12 -0.45 8.26 8.34
N LEU A 13 0.76 7.72 8.52
CA LEU A 13 1.43 6.91 7.50
C LEU A 13 0.69 5.60 7.25
N LYS A 14 0.21 4.92 8.30
CA LYS A 14 -0.62 3.71 8.18
C LYS A 14 -1.92 4.00 7.42
N ALA A 15 -2.60 5.10 7.78
CA ALA A 15 -3.82 5.53 7.11
C ALA A 15 -3.58 5.89 5.63
N ALA A 16 -2.47 6.58 5.32
CA ALA A 16 -2.08 6.91 3.96
C ALA A 16 -1.78 5.63 3.14
N PHE A 17 -0.95 4.72 3.67
CA PHE A 17 -0.68 3.43 3.03
C PHE A 17 -1.98 2.65 2.71
N ALA A 18 -2.91 2.59 3.66
CA ALA A 18 -4.21 1.94 3.45
C ALA A 18 -5.05 2.65 2.38
N GLY A 19 -5.02 3.99 2.35
CA GLY A 19 -5.71 4.81 1.35
C GLY A 19 -5.18 4.59 -0.06
N GLU A 20 -3.86 4.65 -0.24
CA GLU A 20 -3.21 4.46 -1.54
C GLU A 20 -3.34 3.02 -2.04
N SER A 21 -3.27 2.04 -1.14
CA SER A 21 -3.52 0.63 -1.47
C SER A 21 -4.95 0.42 -2.00
N GLN A 22 -5.95 1.02 -1.35
CA GLN A 22 -7.33 0.98 -1.83
C GLN A 22 -7.50 1.74 -3.15
N ALA A 23 -6.87 2.90 -3.30
CA ALA A 23 -6.93 3.70 -4.52
C ALA A 23 -6.38 2.92 -5.72
N ASN A 24 -5.20 2.31 -5.60
CA ASN A 24 -4.62 1.43 -6.61
C ASN A 24 -5.60 0.34 -7.06
N ARG A 25 -6.19 -0.41 -6.13
CA ARG A 25 -7.11 -1.51 -6.48
C ARG A 25 -8.39 -1.02 -7.13
N ARG A 26 -8.94 0.12 -6.70
CA ARG A 26 -10.09 0.75 -7.37
C ARG A 26 -9.75 1.18 -8.79
N TYR A 27 -8.61 1.83 -9.01
CA TYR A 27 -8.23 2.34 -10.33
C TYR A 27 -7.96 1.21 -11.33
N LEU A 28 -7.33 0.11 -10.91
CA LEU A 28 -7.19 -1.09 -11.75
C LEU A 28 -8.57 -1.68 -12.11
N TYR A 29 -9.51 -1.72 -11.16
CA TYR A 29 -10.86 -2.17 -11.44
C TYR A 29 -11.60 -1.23 -12.41
N PHE A 30 -11.44 0.09 -12.26
CA PHE A 30 -12.02 1.09 -13.17
C PHE A 30 -11.40 1.02 -14.57
N ALA A 31 -10.10 0.74 -14.67
CA ALA A 31 -9.46 0.49 -15.96
C ALA A 31 -10.11 -0.68 -16.72
N ASN A 32 -10.39 -1.78 -16.02
CA ASN A 32 -11.06 -2.94 -16.63
C ASN A 32 -12.49 -2.60 -17.08
N LYS A 33 -13.20 -1.73 -16.34
CA LYS A 33 -14.51 -1.23 -16.78
C LYS A 33 -14.39 -0.38 -18.06
N ALA A 34 -13.41 0.52 -18.11
CA ALA A 34 -13.15 1.33 -19.29
C ALA A 34 -12.77 0.49 -20.52
N ASP A 35 -12.03 -0.62 -20.36
CA ASP A 35 -11.77 -1.57 -21.46
C ASP A 35 -13.06 -2.18 -22.02
N VAL A 36 -13.95 -2.66 -21.15
CA VAL A 36 -15.23 -3.28 -21.55
C VAL A 36 -16.12 -2.29 -22.29
N GLU A 37 -16.07 -1.02 -21.90
CA GLU A 37 -16.82 0.07 -22.54
C GLU A 37 -16.16 0.60 -23.83
N GLY A 38 -14.93 0.15 -24.15
CA GLY A 38 -14.19 0.54 -25.35
C GLY A 38 -13.40 1.85 -25.21
N TYR A 39 -13.20 2.37 -24.00
CA TYR A 39 -12.45 3.60 -23.73
C TYR A 39 -10.97 3.33 -23.44
N ASN A 40 -10.21 2.96 -24.49
CA ASN A 40 -8.81 2.56 -24.37
C ASN A 40 -7.91 3.63 -23.70
N ASP A 41 -8.05 4.90 -24.08
CA ASP A 41 -7.23 5.98 -23.51
C ASP A 41 -7.54 6.18 -22.01
N VAL A 42 -8.81 6.10 -21.62
CA VAL A 42 -9.25 6.22 -20.23
C VAL A 42 -8.72 5.06 -19.39
N SER A 43 -8.79 3.84 -19.92
CA SER A 43 -8.22 2.66 -19.26
C SER A 43 -6.72 2.79 -19.02
N THR A 44 -6.00 3.39 -19.97
CA THR A 44 -4.55 3.63 -19.90
C THR A 44 -4.23 4.64 -18.81
N VAL A 45 -4.99 5.73 -18.73
CA VAL A 45 -4.86 6.72 -17.65
C VAL A 45 -5.11 6.07 -16.29
N PHE A 46 -6.18 5.30 -16.11
CA PHE A 46 -6.45 4.63 -14.83
C PHE A 46 -5.32 3.69 -14.41
N ARG A 47 -4.74 2.92 -15.34
CA ARG A 47 -3.59 2.04 -15.04
C ARG A 47 -2.37 2.83 -14.63
N SER A 48 -2.04 3.89 -15.37
CA SER A 48 -0.91 4.76 -15.03
C SER A 48 -1.10 5.45 -13.68
N THR A 49 -2.32 5.90 -13.35
CA THR A 49 -2.62 6.45 -12.03
C THR A 49 -2.47 5.38 -10.94
N ALA A 50 -2.94 4.15 -11.18
CA ALA A 50 -2.76 3.05 -10.23
C ALA A 50 -1.27 2.77 -9.96
N GLU A 51 -0.40 2.78 -10.98
CA GLU A 51 1.05 2.67 -10.81
C GLU A 51 1.62 3.80 -9.94
N GLY A 52 1.11 5.03 -10.11
CA GLY A 52 1.42 6.15 -9.22
C GLY A 52 1.08 5.85 -7.75
N GLU A 53 -0.11 5.32 -7.49
CA GLU A 53 -0.52 4.95 -6.12
C GLU A 53 0.29 3.79 -5.55
N THR A 54 0.80 2.88 -6.38
CA THR A 54 1.79 1.88 -5.93
C THR A 54 3.07 2.57 -5.45
N GLY A 55 3.56 3.57 -6.20
CA GLY A 55 4.70 4.38 -5.78
C GLY A 55 4.47 5.09 -4.44
N HIS A 56 3.30 5.74 -4.27
CA HIS A 56 2.93 6.40 -3.02
C HIS A 56 2.85 5.41 -1.85
N ALA A 57 2.17 4.27 -2.03
CA ALA A 57 2.04 3.24 -1.00
C ALA A 57 3.40 2.66 -0.57
N HIS A 58 4.29 2.35 -1.52
CA HIS A 58 5.64 1.89 -1.21
C HIS A 58 6.46 2.96 -0.49
N GLY A 59 6.37 4.22 -0.91
CA GLY A 59 7.03 5.32 -0.21
C GLY A 59 6.57 5.45 1.25
N HIS A 60 5.30 5.22 1.55
CA HIS A 60 4.83 5.17 2.95
C HIS A 60 5.38 3.96 3.72
N LEU A 61 5.47 2.79 3.07
CA LEU A 61 6.07 1.59 3.70
C LEU A 61 7.54 1.82 4.05
N GLU A 62 8.33 2.49 3.19
CA GLU A 62 9.74 2.80 3.46
C GLU A 62 9.92 3.58 4.77
N TYR A 63 9.04 4.53 5.09
CA TYR A 63 9.06 5.22 6.38
C TYR A 63 8.60 4.31 7.53
N LEU A 64 7.63 3.44 7.29
CA LEU A 64 7.09 2.52 8.28
C LEU A 64 8.05 1.36 8.60
N GLU A 65 9.05 1.05 7.78
CA GLU A 65 10.09 0.06 8.08
C GLU A 65 10.73 0.29 9.46
N ALA A 66 10.88 1.56 9.85
CA ALA A 66 11.43 1.95 11.15
C ALA A 66 10.58 1.51 12.36
N VAL A 67 9.30 1.17 12.15
CA VAL A 67 8.34 0.84 13.22
C VAL A 67 7.61 -0.48 13.02
N GLY A 68 7.65 -1.05 11.81
CA GLY A 68 7.09 -2.34 11.44
C GLY A 68 5.98 -2.27 10.39
N ASP A 69 5.62 -3.43 9.88
CA ASP A 69 4.56 -3.68 8.92
C ASP A 69 3.22 -3.11 9.45
N PRO A 70 2.52 -2.27 8.67
CA PRO A 70 1.30 -1.62 9.13
C PRO A 70 0.14 -2.59 9.44
N ALA A 71 0.13 -3.79 8.85
CA ALA A 71 -0.93 -4.78 9.06
C ALA A 71 -0.69 -5.62 10.32
N THR A 72 0.56 -6.00 10.59
CA THR A 72 0.90 -6.97 11.65
C THR A 72 1.72 -6.39 12.79
N GLY A 73 2.35 -5.24 12.60
CA GLY A 73 3.33 -4.66 13.52
C GLY A 73 4.66 -5.42 13.60
N LEU A 74 4.85 -6.48 12.80
CA LEU A 74 6.11 -7.22 12.72
C LEU A 74 7.15 -6.44 11.89
N PRO A 75 8.45 -6.69 12.04
CA PRO A 75 9.47 -5.97 11.28
C PRO A 75 9.32 -6.12 9.76
N ILE A 76 9.50 -5.03 9.03
CA ILE A 76 9.84 -5.04 7.60
C ILE A 76 11.36 -5.06 7.53
N GLY A 77 11.93 -6.02 6.80
CA GLY A 77 13.37 -6.20 6.73
C GLY A 77 13.78 -7.23 5.69
N GLY A 78 14.61 -8.19 6.10
CA GLY A 78 15.05 -9.25 5.21
C GLY A 78 13.89 -10.16 4.76
N THR A 79 14.07 -10.90 3.66
CA THR A 79 13.03 -11.79 3.11
C THR A 79 12.42 -12.74 4.14
N ALA A 80 13.22 -13.27 5.06
CA ALA A 80 12.73 -14.16 6.11
C ALA A 80 11.81 -13.44 7.13
N GLU A 81 12.03 -12.15 7.39
CA GLU A 81 11.17 -11.33 8.25
C GLU A 81 9.89 -10.96 7.53
N ASN A 82 9.98 -10.54 6.27
CA ASN A 82 8.83 -10.21 5.43
C ASN A 82 7.90 -11.43 5.27
N LEU A 83 8.47 -12.64 5.14
CA LEU A 83 7.69 -13.87 5.09
C LEU A 83 6.94 -14.14 6.41
N LYS A 84 7.56 -13.87 7.56
CA LYS A 84 6.90 -14.00 8.87
C LYS A 84 5.77 -12.98 9.04
N ALA A 85 5.99 -11.74 8.62
CA ALA A 85 4.96 -10.70 8.60
C ALA A 85 3.76 -11.13 7.75
N ALA A 86 4.01 -11.60 6.52
CA ALA A 86 2.95 -12.10 5.64
C ALA A 86 2.17 -13.28 6.27
N ILE A 87 2.86 -14.30 6.79
CA ILE A 87 2.20 -15.45 7.45
C ILE A 87 1.35 -15.00 8.64
N ALA A 88 1.85 -14.06 9.45
CA ALA A 88 1.11 -13.55 10.59
C ALA A 88 -0.16 -12.80 10.16
N GLY A 89 -0.10 -12.00 9.09
CA GLY A 89 -1.27 -11.31 8.54
C GLY A 89 -2.37 -12.30 8.14
N GLU A 90 -2.03 -13.29 7.31
CA GLU A 90 -2.96 -14.30 6.78
C GLU A 90 -3.55 -15.21 7.87
N THR A 91 -2.82 -15.44 8.96
CA THR A 91 -3.31 -16.31 10.06
C THR A 91 -4.40 -15.62 10.90
N HIS A 92 -4.47 -14.29 10.87
CA HIS A 92 -5.38 -13.49 11.69
C HIS A 92 -6.49 -12.80 10.89
N GLU A 93 -6.61 -13.07 9.59
CA GLU A 93 -7.76 -12.65 8.77
C GLU A 93 -9.04 -13.44 9.07
#